data_AF-A0A2Z6UUN8-F1
#
_entry.id   AF-A0A2Z6UUN8-F1
#
_cell.length_a   1.000
_cell.length_b   1.000
_cell.length_c   1.000
_cell.angle_alpha   90.00
_cell.angle_beta   90.00
_cell.angle_gamma   90.00
#
_symmetry.space_group_name_H-M   'P 1'
#
loop_
_entity.id
_entity.type
_entity.pdbx_description
1 polymer ?
#
loop_
_entity_poly.entity_id
_entity_poly.type
_entity_poly.pdbx_seq_one_letter_code
_entity_poly.pdbx_strand_id
1 'polypeptide(L)'
;MIDSQAVKNTCNASVETKGFCFYKCTNGIKRHLGTDSLGFPFFAHCTPANLSEDQGLIELLTRGIDYFKLKPSELSKTTILLDNRHLQKL
;
A
#
# COMPACT_ATOMS: atom_id res chain seq x y z
N MET A 1 3.13 9.28 -1.60
CA MET A 1 3.61 8.24 -2.54
C MET A 1 3.19 6.90 -2.00
N ILE A 2 2.66 6.01 -2.84
CA ILE A 2 2.32 4.65 -2.41
C ILE A 2 3.15 3.67 -3.23
N ASP A 3 3.84 2.76 -2.54
CA ASP A 3 4.68 1.71 -3.13
C ASP A 3 4.29 0.34 -2.58
N SER A 4 4.41 -0.70 -3.42
CA SER A 4 4.16 -2.09 -3.05
C SER A 4 5.40 -2.93 -3.25
N GLN A 5 5.81 -3.64 -2.19
CA GLN A 5 6.96 -4.52 -2.23
C GLN A 5 6.58 -5.93 -1.80
N ALA A 6 6.68 -6.89 -2.73
CA ALA A 6 6.74 -8.31 -2.38
C ALA A 6 8.06 -8.64 -1.67
N VAL A 7 7.97 -9.22 -0.48
CA VAL A 7 9.07 -9.62 0.39
C VAL A 7 9.01 -11.14 0.61
N LYS A 8 10.15 -11.82 0.48
CA LYS A 8 10.25 -13.27 0.73
C LYS A 8 9.91 -13.56 2.18
N ASN A 9 9.26 -14.71 2.47
CA ASN A 9 8.91 -15.24 3.79
C ASN A 9 9.49 -14.41 4.96
N THR A 10 8.71 -13.47 5.47
CA THR A 10 9.04 -12.81 6.73
C THR A 10 8.93 -13.86 7.84
N CYS A 11 9.71 -13.72 8.92
CA CYS A 11 9.73 -14.69 10.03
C CYS A 11 8.34 -14.99 10.63
N ASN A 12 7.37 -14.08 10.44
CA ASN A 12 6.03 -14.16 10.98
C ASN A 12 4.94 -14.52 9.95
N ALA A 13 5.29 -14.71 8.66
CA ALA A 13 4.31 -15.05 7.64
C ALA A 13 3.97 -16.55 7.70
N SER A 14 2.75 -16.87 8.15
CA SER A 14 2.19 -18.22 8.15
C SER A 14 1.88 -18.73 6.74
N VAL A 15 1.59 -20.03 6.60
CA VAL A 15 1.11 -20.61 5.33
C VAL A 15 -0.18 -19.95 4.85
N GLU A 16 -1.05 -19.55 5.78
CA GLU A 16 -2.34 -18.91 5.49
C GLU A 16 -2.19 -17.45 5.02
N THR A 17 -1.12 -16.77 5.42
CA THR A 17 -0.93 -15.32 5.17
C THR A 17 0.03 -15.03 4.03
N LYS A 18 0.81 -16.03 3.59
CA LYS A 18 1.72 -15.91 2.45
C LYS A 18 1.05 -16.33 1.13
N GLY A 19 1.55 -15.80 0.02
CA GLY A 19 1.18 -16.19 -1.33
C GLY A 19 2.39 -16.25 -2.25
N PHE A 20 2.23 -16.81 -3.45
CA PHE A 20 3.29 -16.86 -4.45
C PHE A 20 3.21 -15.66 -5.41
N CYS A 21 4.28 -14.88 -5.48
CA CYS A 21 4.43 -13.80 -6.45
C CYS A 21 5.15 -14.33 -7.70
N PHE A 22 4.44 -14.43 -8.82
CA PHE A 22 5.01 -14.87 -10.10
C PHE A 22 6.10 -13.94 -10.62
N TYR A 23 5.92 -12.62 -10.50
CA TYR A 23 6.90 -11.65 -10.98
C TYR A 23 8.26 -11.77 -10.29
N LYS A 24 8.28 -12.03 -8.98
CA LYS A 24 9.52 -12.18 -8.19
C LYS A 24 9.89 -13.64 -7.92
N CYS A 25 9.15 -14.59 -8.49
CA CYS A 25 9.27 -16.04 -8.26
C CYS A 25 9.49 -16.40 -6.77
N THR A 26 8.66 -15.84 -5.88
CA THR A 26 8.87 -16.02 -4.44
C THR A 26 7.59 -16.15 -3.64
N ASN A 27 7.64 -16.95 -2.58
CA ASN A 27 6.59 -17.05 -1.58
C ASN A 27 6.81 -15.98 -0.50
N GLY A 28 5.73 -15.27 -0.16
CA GLY A 28 5.77 -14.29 0.92
C GLY A 28 4.55 -13.40 0.95
N ILE A 29 4.76 -12.18 1.42
CA ILE A 29 3.74 -11.14 1.53
C ILE A 29 4.12 -9.94 0.68
N LYS A 30 3.13 -9.17 0.25
CA LYS A 30 3.29 -7.83 -0.31
C LYS A 30 2.95 -6.80 0.74
N ARG A 31 3.87 -5.88 0.99
CA ARG A 31 3.67 -4.73 1.88
C ARG A 31 3.41 -3.49 1.02
N HIS A 32 2.27 -2.85 1.27
CA HIS A 32 1.87 -1.58 0.68
C HIS A 32 2.15 -0.48 1.69
N LEU A 33 2.94 0.51 1.30
CA LEU A 33 3.31 1.63 2.16
C LEU A 33 2.81 2.93 1.55
N GLY A 34 2.04 3.70 2.31
CA GLY A 34 1.72 5.08 1.99
C GLY A 34 2.61 6.03 2.78
N THR A 35 3.48 6.77 2.10
CA THR A 35 4.38 7.76 2.71
C THR A 35 4.14 9.16 2.17
N ASP A 36 4.59 10.18 2.89
CA ASP A 36 4.76 11.52 2.31
C ASP A 36 5.98 11.57 1.37
N SER A 37 6.28 12.77 0.85
CA SER A 37 7.43 13.03 -0.01
C SER A 37 8.79 13.01 0.72
N LEU A 38 8.79 13.09 2.05
CA LEU A 38 9.99 13.02 2.90
C LEU A 38 10.22 11.59 3.45
N GLY A 39 9.34 10.65 3.12
CA GLY A 39 9.40 9.26 3.58
C GLY A 39 8.72 9.01 4.92
N PHE A 40 7.97 9.96 5.47
CA PHE A 40 7.17 9.76 6.68
C PHE A 40 6.03 8.77 6.40
N PRO A 41 5.92 7.65 7.15
CA PRO A 41 4.90 6.64 6.90
C PRO A 41 3.53 7.07 7.47
N PHE A 42 2.50 7.09 6.62
CA PHE A 42 1.11 7.25 7.05
C PHE A 42 0.43 5.90 7.30
N PHE A 43 0.55 4.98 6.34
CA PHE A 43 -0.16 3.70 6.37
C PHE A 43 0.75 2.56 5.91
N ALA A 44 0.53 1.39 6.52
CA ALA A 44 1.10 0.13 6.07
C ALA A 44 0.00 -0.92 6.01
N HIS A 45 -0.06 -1.68 4.92
CA HIS A 45 -0.98 -2.80 4.75
C HIS A 45 -0.23 -3.99 4.15
N CYS A 46 -0.48 -5.18 4.67
CA CYS A 46 0.15 -6.41 4.20
C CYS A 46 -0.91 -7.32 3.56
N THR A 47 -0.56 -7.88 2.42
CA THR A 47 -1.39 -8.81 1.66
C THR A 47 -0.59 -10.06 1.29
N PRO A 48 -1.23 -11.21 1.03
CA PRO A 48 -0.56 -12.35 0.41
C PRO A 48 0.08 -11.95 -0.93
N ALA A 49 1.28 -12.45 -1.24
CA ALA A 49 2.03 -11.95 -2.41
C ALA A 49 1.44 -12.34 -3.78
N ASN A 50 0.41 -13.20 -3.82
CA ASN A 50 -0.35 -13.51 -5.03
C ASN A 50 -1.43 -12.47 -5.36
N LEU A 51 -1.80 -11.58 -4.42
CA LEU A 51 -2.73 -10.49 -4.70
C LEU A 51 -2.09 -9.42 -5.59
N SER A 52 -2.87 -8.76 -6.44
CA SER A 52 -2.39 -7.68 -7.29
C SER A 52 -2.05 -6.42 -6.48
N GLU A 53 -1.21 -5.55 -7.06
CA GLU A 53 -0.83 -4.28 -6.43
C GLU A 53 -2.04 -3.34 -6.31
N ASP A 54 -2.86 -3.25 -7.36
CA ASP A 54 -4.10 -2.45 -7.37
C ASP A 54 -5.07 -2.86 -6.27
N GLN A 55 -5.27 -4.18 -6.07
CA GLN A 55 -6.16 -4.68 -5.02
C GLN A 55 -5.65 -4.29 -3.63
N GLY A 56 -4.36 -4.47 -3.39
CA GLY A 56 -3.75 -4.09 -2.12
C GLY A 56 -3.74 -2.58 -1.86
N LEU A 57 -3.62 -1.78 -2.92
CA LEU A 57 -3.76 -0.33 -2.88
C LEU A 57 -5.19 0.10 -2.51
N ILE A 58 -6.21 -0.49 -3.16
CA ILE A 58 -7.61 -0.22 -2.85
C ILE A 58 -7.90 -0.54 -1.39
N GLU A 59 -7.41 -1.67 -0.87
CA GLU A 59 -7.56 -2.04 0.53
C GLU A 59 -6.86 -1.06 1.48
N LEU A 60 -5.61 -0.65 1.17
CA LEU A 60 -4.87 0.34 1.95
C LEU A 60 -5.63 1.67 2.03
N LEU A 61 -6.08 2.18 0.88
CA LEU A 61 -6.81 3.45 0.81
C LEU A 61 -8.17 3.33 1.49
N THR A 62 -8.94 2.27 1.25
CA THR A 62 -10.25 2.08 1.88
C THR A 62 -10.17 2.13 3.41
N ARG A 63 -9.10 1.58 3.99
CA ARG A 63 -8.86 1.62 5.44
C ARG A 63 -8.33 2.95 5.96
N GLY A 64 -7.55 3.68 5.15
CA GLY A 64 -6.84 4.89 5.57
C GLY A 64 -7.46 6.22 5.11
N ILE A 65 -8.40 6.21 4.18
CA ILE A 65 -8.87 7.42 3.48
C ILE A 65 -9.51 8.45 4.43
N ASP A 66 -10.17 7.99 5.49
CA ASP A 66 -10.88 8.88 6.42
C ASP A 66 -9.92 9.79 7.19
N TYR A 67 -8.67 9.35 7.44
CA TYR A 67 -7.62 10.20 7.99
C TYR A 67 -7.38 11.45 7.12
N PHE A 68 -7.45 11.30 5.79
CA PHE A 68 -7.29 12.44 4.88
C PHE A 68 -8.56 13.28 4.77
N LYS A 69 -9.75 12.67 4.83
CA LYS A 69 -11.03 13.40 4.79
C LYS A 69 -11.27 14.25 6.03
N LEU A 70 -10.75 13.83 7.19
CA LEU A 70 -10.89 14.54 8.46
C LEU A 70 -9.90 15.72 8.61
N LYS A 71 -9.04 15.98 7.62
CA LYS A 71 -8.16 17.14 7.66
C LYS A 71 -8.97 18.44 7.64
N PRO A 72 -8.56 19.46 8.43
CA PRO A 72 -9.15 20.79 8.35
C PRO A 72 -9.10 21.32 6.91
N SER A 73 -10.17 22.00 6.48
CA SER A 73 -10.32 22.48 5.10
C SER A 73 -9.34 23.61 4.75
N GLU A 74 -8.72 24.23 5.76
CA GLU A 74 -7.68 25.24 5.62
C GLU A 74 -6.34 24.64 5.17
N LEU A 75 -6.15 23.32 5.32
CA LEU A 75 -4.95 22.64 4.84
C LEU A 75 -5.01 22.42 3.33
N SER A 76 -3.85 22.48 2.69
CA SER A 76 -3.71 22.17 1.26
C SER A 76 -4.20 20.76 0.93
N LYS A 77 -4.83 20.60 -0.24
CA LYS A 77 -5.35 19.33 -0.74
C LYS A 77 -4.28 18.23 -0.76
N THR A 78 -4.68 17.01 -0.45
CA THR A 78 -3.75 15.88 -0.44
C THR A 78 -3.69 15.27 -1.82
N THR A 79 -2.50 15.29 -2.43
CA THR A 79 -2.28 14.61 -3.70
C THR A 79 -1.65 13.25 -3.45
N ILE A 80 -2.32 12.19 -3.88
CA ILE A 80 -1.79 10.83 -3.82
C ILE A 80 -1.10 10.52 -5.15
N LEU A 81 0.20 10.28 -5.08
CA LEU A 81 1.00 9.81 -6.21
C LEU A 81 0.97 8.27 -6.22
N LEU A 82 0.46 7.71 -7.33
CA LEU A 82 0.45 6.30 -7.64
C LEU A 82 1.39 6.06 -8.83
N ASP A 83 2.24 5.04 -8.72
CA ASP A 83 3.11 4.70 -9.83
C ASP A 83 2.26 4.10 -10.98
N ASN A 84 2.50 4.56 -12.21
CA ASN A 84 1.92 4.03 -13.44
C ASN A 84 0.43 4.22 -13.80
N ARG A 85 -0.41 5.05 -13.13
CA ARG A 85 -1.64 5.68 -13.72
C ARG A 85 -2.43 6.61 -12.76
N HIS A 86 -2.81 7.78 -13.28
CA HIS A 86 -3.84 8.75 -12.85
C HIS A 86 -3.79 9.37 -11.43
N LEU A 87 -3.60 10.69 -11.43
CA LEU A 87 -3.74 11.60 -10.29
C LEU A 87 -5.17 11.56 -9.71
N GLN A 88 -5.33 11.13 -8.47
CA GLN A 88 -6.55 11.37 -7.69
C GLN A 88 -6.28 12.50 -6.68
N LYS A 89 -6.96 13.63 -6.85
CA LYS A 89 -6.93 14.75 -5.90
C LYS A 89 -8.03 14.52 -4.88
N LEU A 90 -7.66 14.45 -3.60
CA LEU A 90 -8.55 14.31 -2.45
C LEU A 90 -8.51 15.58 -1.61
#